data_AF-A0A966DFT0-F1
#
_entry.id   AF-A0A966DFT0-F1
#
_cell.length_a   1.000
_cell.length_b   1.000
_cell.length_c   1.000
_cell.angle_alpha   90.00
_cell.angle_beta   90.00
_cell.angle_gamma   90.00
#
_symmetry.space_group_name_H-M   'P 1'
#
loop_
_entity.id
_entity.type
_entity.pdbx_description
1 polymer ?
#
loop_
_entity_poly.entity_id
_entity_poly.type
_entity_poly.pdbx_seq_one_letter_code
_entity_poly.pdbx_strand_id
1 'polypeptide(L)' 'MKQIPGTDRDRAAVPQHCKDCTYYQPNWKYRTCSLTECPYRKRESVFRKVPLLFNSFAPQEVVIMRGV' A
#
# COMPACT_ATOMS: atom_id res chain seq x y z
N MET A 1 23.62 5.56 -26.93
CA MET A 1 23.17 4.91 -25.68
C MET A 1 22.11 3.90 -26.07
N LYS A 2 22.34 2.60 -25.83
CA LYS A 2 21.42 1.53 -26.24
C LYS A 2 20.40 1.31 -25.11
N GLN A 3 19.11 1.38 -25.43
CA GLN A 3 18.03 1.04 -24.51
C GLN A 3 18.06 -0.46 -24.21
N ILE A 4 17.97 -0.83 -22.94
CA ILE A 4 17.87 -2.22 -22.49
C ILE A 4 16.37 -2.60 -22.53
N PRO A 5 15.95 -3.63 -23.28
CA PRO A 5 14.56 -4.08 -23.29
C PRO A 5 14.27 -4.79 -21.97
N GLY A 6 13.21 -4.39 -21.27
CA GLY A 6 12.80 -5.00 -19.99
C GLY A 6 12.62 -4.04 -18.82
N THR A 7 12.88 -2.74 -19.00
CA THR A 7 12.52 -1.71 -18.01
C THR A 7 11.32 -0.91 -18.49
N ASP A 8 10.17 -1.57 -18.64
CA ASP A 8 8.87 -0.91 -18.85
C ASP A 8 8.37 -0.27 -17.53
N ARG A 9 9.28 0.41 -16.80
CA ARG A 9 8.96 1.25 -15.64
C ARG A 9 8.54 2.66 -16.06
N ASP A 10 8.51 2.92 -17.37
CA ASP A 10 8.18 4.21 -17.95
C ASP A 10 6.75 4.18 -18.52
N ARG A 11 5.81 4.74 -17.74
CA ARG A 11 4.40 5.09 -18.07
C ARG A 11 3.29 4.18 -17.54
N ALA A 12 3.44 3.63 -16.34
CA ALA A 12 2.25 3.65 -15.47
C ALA A 12 1.92 5.14 -15.24
N ALA A 13 0.94 5.68 -15.96
CA ALA A 13 0.56 7.08 -15.88
C ALA A 13 0.41 7.48 -14.41
N VAL A 14 1.08 8.55 -13.98
CA VAL A 14 0.99 9.00 -12.59
C VAL A 14 -0.49 9.18 -12.26
N PRO A 15 -1.05 8.42 -11.32
CA PRO A 15 -2.48 8.38 -11.09
C PRO A 15 -2.93 9.77 -10.63
N GLN A 16 -4.03 10.28 -11.19
CA GLN A 16 -4.53 11.61 -10.84
C GLN A 16 -4.94 11.66 -9.36
N HIS A 17 -5.64 10.63 -8.88
CA HIS A 17 -6.02 10.48 -7.48
C HIS A 17 -5.34 9.28 -6.84
N CYS A 18 -5.12 9.34 -5.52
CA CYS A 18 -4.61 8.20 -4.77
C CYS A 18 -5.48 6.95 -4.94
N LYS A 19 -6.81 7.09 -5.05
CA LYS A 19 -7.73 5.95 -5.25
C LYS A 19 -7.50 5.18 -6.56
N ASP A 20 -6.87 5.83 -7.55
CA ASP A 20 -6.58 5.24 -8.86
C ASP A 20 -5.16 4.61 -8.88
N CYS A 21 -4.42 4.68 -7.76
CA CYS A 21 -3.06 4.17 -7.64
C CYS A 21 -3.07 2.68 -7.28
N THR A 22 -2.24 1.88 -7.96
CA THR A 22 -2.06 0.44 -7.67
C THR A 22 -1.62 0.15 -6.23
N TYR A 23 -0.94 1.10 -5.59
CA TYR A 23 -0.49 0.97 -4.20
C TYR A 23 -1.52 1.38 -3.15
N TYR A 24 -2.68 1.90 -3.57
CA TYR A 24 -3.73 2.35 -2.66
C TYR A 24 -4.44 1.18 -1.98
N GLN A 25 -4.55 1.27 -0.67
CA GLN A 25 -5.15 0.24 0.18
C GLN A 25 -6.34 0.82 0.95
N PRO A 26 -7.56 0.79 0.38
CA PRO A 26 -8.75 1.39 0.98
C PRO A 26 -9.20 0.67 2.26
N ASN A 27 -8.86 -0.61 2.41
CA ASN A 27 -9.40 -1.47 3.48
C ASN A 27 -8.44 -1.62 4.67
N TRP A 28 -7.22 -1.10 4.58
CA TRP A 28 -6.25 -1.20 5.67
C TRP A 28 -6.61 -0.25 6.80
N LYS A 29 -6.59 -0.76 8.03
CA LYS A 29 -7.01 -0.01 9.22
C LYS A 29 -6.22 1.26 9.48
N TYR A 30 -4.89 1.22 9.35
CA TYR A 30 -4.01 2.30 9.78
C TYR A 30 -3.31 3.05 8.63
N ARG A 31 -3.29 2.48 7.43
CA ARG A 31 -2.60 3.07 6.27
C ARG A 31 -3.52 3.12 5.06
N THR A 32 -3.14 3.95 4.09
CA THR A 32 -3.81 4.13 2.81
C THR A 32 -2.95 3.67 1.63
N CYS A 33 -1.70 3.30 1.88
CA CYS A 33 -0.74 2.86 0.87
C CYS A 33 0.01 1.61 1.36
N SER A 34 0.38 0.73 0.43
CA SER A 34 1.26 -0.41 0.71
C SER A 34 2.71 0.01 0.98
N LEU A 35 3.15 1.14 0.42
CA LEU A 35 4.47 1.71 0.61
C LEU A 35 4.51 2.61 1.84
N THR A 36 5.70 2.77 2.44
CA THR A 36 5.94 3.69 3.57
C THR A 36 5.92 5.15 3.14
N GLU A 37 6.25 5.43 1.89
CA GLU A 37 6.26 6.75 1.29
C GLU A 37 5.58 6.73 -0.07
N CYS A 38 4.99 7.86 -0.48
CA CYS A 38 4.35 7.96 -1.79
C CYS A 38 5.43 8.06 -2.89
N PRO A 39 5.48 7.12 -3.87
CA PRO A 39 6.49 7.17 -4.93
C PRO A 39 6.33 8.40 -5.83
N TYR A 40 5.13 8.99 -5.87
CA TYR A 40 4.81 10.20 -6.62
C TYR A 40 4.87 11.47 -5.76
N ARG A 41 5.23 11.37 -4.47
CA ARG A 41 5.29 12.49 -3.50
C ARG A 41 4.02 13.36 -3.43
N LYS A 42 2.87 12.83 -3.82
CA LYS A 42 1.56 13.54 -3.78
C LYS A 42 0.95 13.64 -2.38
N ARG A 43 1.46 12.86 -1.42
CA ARG A 43 1.06 12.89 -0.01
C ARG A 43 2.29 12.84 0.88
N GLU A 44 2.25 13.63 1.95
CA GLU A 44 3.28 13.66 2.99
C GLU A 44 3.27 12.40 3.85
N SER A 45 2.08 11.83 4.11
CA SER A 45 1.93 10.63 4.94
C SER A 45 1.00 9.62 4.29
N VAL A 46 1.38 8.34 4.40
CA VAL A 46 0.58 7.19 3.98
C VAL A 46 -0.35 6.69 5.09
N PHE A 47 -0.16 7.16 6.31
CA PHE A 47 -0.96 6.79 7.47
C PHE A 47 -2.31 7.51 7.46
N ARG A 48 -3.33 6.85 8.00
CA ARG A 48 -4.63 7.47 8.20
C ARG A 48 -4.58 8.38 9.42
N LYS A 49 -5.19 9.56 9.31
CA LYS A 49 -5.44 10.43 10.47
C LYS A 49 -6.42 9.78 11.45
N VAL A 50 -7.42 9.07 10.92
CA VAL A 50 -8.41 8.31 11.69
C VAL A 50 -8.39 6.87 11.18
N PRO A 51 -8.04 5.89 12.04
CA PRO A 51 -8.08 4.48 11.67
C PRO A 51 -9.48 4.03 11.24
N LEU A 52 -9.58 3.04 10.36
CA LEU A 52 -10.87 2.43 10.05
C LEU A 52 -11.41 1.67 11.26
N LEU A 53 -12.74 1.62 11.37
CA LEU A 53 -13.43 0.87 12.41
C LEU A 53 -13.16 -0.64 12.27
N PHE A 54 -13.23 -1.14 11.03
CA PHE A 54 -13.04 -2.55 10.70
C PHE A 54 -11.70 -2.78 10.02
N ASN A 55 -11.01 -3.84 10.43
CA ASN A 55 -9.85 -4.33 9.73
C ASN A 55 -10.30 -5.47 8.81
N SER A 56 -10.04 -5.37 7.51
CA SER A 56 -10.40 -6.45 6.58
C SER A 56 -9.55 -7.71 6.74
N PHE A 57 -8.49 -7.66 7.55
CA PHE A 57 -7.79 -8.86 7.98
C PHE A 57 -8.60 -9.51 9.08
N ALA A 58 -8.99 -10.77 8.87
CA ALA A 58 -9.50 -11.61 9.94
C ALA A 58 -8.53 -11.52 11.12
N PRO A 59 -9.03 -11.39 12.37
CA PRO A 59 -8.16 -11.48 13.53
C PRO A 59 -7.38 -12.78 13.40
N GLN A 60 -6.05 -12.68 13.27
CA GLN A 60 -5.21 -13.86 13.30
C GLN A 60 -5.37 -14.45 14.71
N GLU A 61 -5.91 -15.66 14.78
CA GLU A 61 -5.95 -16.39 16.03
C GLU A 61 -4.50 -16.70 16.43
N VAL A 62 -4.06 -16.14 17.55
CA VAL A 62 -2.74 -16.43 18.09
C VAL A 62 -2.82 -17.82 18.71
N VAL A 63 -2.45 -18.83 17.94
CA VAL A 63 -2.39 -20.21 18.44
C VAL A 63 -1.15 -20.32 19.32
N ILE A 64 -1.36 -20.42 20.63
CA ILE A 64 -0.28 -20.73 21.57
C ILE A 64 0.10 -22.19 21.34
N MET A 65 1.19 -22.41 20.59
CA MET A 65 1.81 -23.73 20.44
C MET A 65 2.28 -24.19 21.83
N ARG A 66 1.49 -25.00 22.52
CA ARG A 66 1.93 -25.68 23.74
C ARG A 66 2.92 -26.76 23.33
N GLY A 67 4.15 -26.65 23.81
CA GLY A 67 5.26 -27.55 23.47
C GLY A 67 4.92 -29.01 23.77
N VAL A 68 5.27 -29.87 22.81
CA VAL A 68 5.29 -31.34 22.91
C VAL A 68 6.52 -31.76 23.70
#